data_AF-A0A841G5E9-F1
#
_entry.id   AF-A0A841G5E9-F1
#
_cell.length_a   1.000
_cell.length_b   1.000
_cell.length_c   1.000
_cell.angle_alpha   90.00
_cell.angle_beta   90.00
_cell.angle_gamma   90.00
#
_symmetry.space_group_name_H-M   'P 1'
#
loop_
_entity.id
_entity.type
_entity.pdbx_description
1 polymer ?
#
loop_
_entity_poly.entity_id
_entity_poly.type
_entity_poly.pdbx_seq_one_letter_code
_entity_poly.pdbx_strand_id
1 'polypeptide(L)'
;MIYRTRPKPAPSRGTAGNGHEYAKQVIPGGRKDGQTVFAGHGVYRGDGYFTVPQGTTIKFYGPHGKGLSQSKGLKVERGSWRSPIEVYGPGDRIPDYVLKTPDRLKIMSGSQTVSDSTRLSDLLKPGMGTCHWAACRSYDMG
;
A
#
# COMPACT_ATOMS: atom_id res chain seq x y z
N MET A 1 -13.36 18.06 31.75
CA MET A 1 -12.28 17.42 30.95
C MET A 1 -12.33 17.96 29.54
N ILE A 2 -11.37 18.80 29.16
CA ILE A 2 -11.29 19.41 27.83
C ILE A 2 -10.46 18.51 26.91
N TYR A 3 -11.09 17.89 25.90
CA TYR A 3 -10.39 17.20 24.84
C TYR A 3 -9.66 18.23 23.97
N ARG A 4 -8.36 18.43 24.21
CA ARG A 4 -7.49 19.16 23.28
C ARG A 4 -7.20 18.25 22.09
N THR A 5 -7.92 18.44 20.99
CA THR A 5 -7.54 17.88 19.69
C THR A 5 -6.16 18.43 19.33
N ARG A 6 -5.15 17.55 19.26
CA ARG A 6 -3.83 17.94 18.77
C ARG A 6 -3.98 18.42 17.32
N PRO A 7 -3.38 19.56 16.93
CA PRO A 7 -3.42 20.01 15.55
C PRO A 7 -2.78 18.95 14.65
N LYS A 8 -3.46 18.62 13.54
CA LYS A 8 -2.97 17.70 12.51
C LYS A 8 -1.68 18.29 11.92
N PRO A 9 -0.54 17.58 11.92
CA PRO A 9 0.67 18.07 11.26
C PRO A 9 0.39 18.27 9.77
N ALA A 10 0.96 19.33 9.19
CA ALA A 10 0.91 19.59 7.76
C ALA A 10 1.56 18.43 6.98
N PRO A 11 1.06 18.10 5.77
CA PRO A 11 1.54 16.96 5.00
C PRO A 11 2.99 17.16 4.58
N SER A 12 3.90 16.32 5.08
CA SER A 12 5.25 16.20 4.53
C SER A 12 5.20 15.32 3.28
N ARG A 13 5.82 15.80 2.20
CA ARG A 13 5.99 15.02 0.97
C ARG A 13 6.90 13.81 1.26
N GLY A 14 6.45 12.61 0.91
CA GLY A 14 7.34 11.54 0.42
C GLY A 14 8.01 10.59 1.43
N THR A 15 7.50 10.41 2.64
CA THR A 15 7.94 9.31 3.51
C THR A 15 6.74 8.44 3.88
N ALA A 16 6.83 7.13 3.60
CA ALA A 16 5.90 6.14 4.13
C ALA A 16 5.89 6.26 5.66
N GLY A 17 4.90 6.97 6.21
CA GLY A 17 4.73 7.14 7.64
C GLY A 17 4.27 5.83 8.29
N ASN A 18 4.62 5.58 9.55
CA ASN A 18 4.11 4.45 10.32
C ASN A 18 2.60 4.61 10.57
N GLY A 19 1.77 4.46 9.54
CA GLY A 19 0.31 4.48 9.59
C GLY A 19 -0.30 3.32 10.38
N HIS A 20 0.52 2.50 11.03
CA HIS A 20 0.10 1.39 11.88
C HIS A 20 -0.78 1.86 13.04
N GLU A 21 -0.59 3.08 13.55
CA GLU A 21 -1.41 3.65 14.63
C GLU A 21 -2.89 3.83 14.25
N TYR A 22 -3.19 3.91 12.95
CA TYR A 22 -4.55 4.00 12.42
C TYR A 22 -5.21 2.62 12.21
N ALA A 23 -4.43 1.54 12.26
CA ALA A 23 -4.95 0.19 12.03
C ALA A 23 -5.89 -0.24 13.17
N LYS A 24 -6.92 -1.02 12.84
CA LYS A 24 -7.76 -1.68 13.87
C LYS A 24 -6.95 -2.63 14.73
N GLN A 25 -5.99 -3.30 14.11
CA GLN A 25 -5.13 -4.28 14.78
C GLN A 25 -3.83 -4.43 13.99
N VAL A 26 -2.70 -4.34 14.69
CA VAL A 26 -1.38 -4.71 14.18
C VAL A 26 -1.06 -6.13 14.63
N ILE A 27 -0.83 -7.03 13.69
CA ILE A 27 -0.51 -8.43 13.92
C ILE A 27 1.00 -8.62 13.77
N PRO A 28 1.71 -9.16 14.77
CA PRO A 28 3.15 -9.42 14.63
C PRO A 28 3.47 -10.34 13.44
N GLY A 29 4.49 -9.97 12.67
CA GLY A 29 5.03 -10.76 11.56
C GLY A 29 4.95 -10.05 10.20
N GLY A 30 5.03 -10.83 9.12
CA GLY A 30 5.06 -10.34 7.74
C GLY A 30 5.61 -11.43 6.82
N ARG A 31 5.94 -11.06 5.58
CA ARG A 31 6.61 -11.97 4.64
C ARG A 31 8.00 -12.31 5.15
N LYS A 32 8.41 -13.58 5.02
CA LYS A 32 9.75 -14.05 5.44
C LYS A 32 10.85 -13.78 4.40
N ASP A 33 10.47 -13.38 3.19
CA ASP A 33 11.39 -13.13 2.07
C ASP A 33 11.98 -11.70 2.06
N GLY A 34 11.67 -10.88 3.07
CA GLY A 34 12.17 -9.51 3.20
C GLY A 34 11.64 -8.54 2.14
N GLN A 35 10.67 -8.95 1.31
CA GLN A 35 10.10 -8.12 0.24
C GLN A 35 9.15 -7.07 0.83
N THR A 36 9.15 -5.87 0.23
CA THR A 36 8.33 -4.76 0.72
C THR A 36 6.85 -5.03 0.46
N VAL A 37 5.98 -4.82 1.44
CA VAL A 37 4.52 -4.89 1.26
C VAL A 37 3.90 -3.55 1.61
N PHE A 38 3.22 -2.93 0.66
CA PHE A 38 2.37 -1.77 0.92
C PHE A 38 0.98 -2.23 1.34
N ALA A 39 0.57 -1.88 2.56
CA ALA A 39 -0.71 -2.27 3.14
C ALA A 39 -1.52 -1.05 3.57
N GLY A 40 -2.83 -1.10 3.31
CA GLY A 40 -3.74 0.02 3.57
C GLY A 40 -4.96 -0.05 2.68
N HIS A 41 -5.73 1.03 2.67
CA HIS A 41 -6.75 1.21 1.63
C HIS A 41 -6.09 1.62 0.33
N GLY A 42 -6.59 1.10 -0.79
CA GLY A 42 -6.04 1.43 -2.11
C GLY A 42 -7.14 1.91 -3.04
N VAL A 43 -6.90 3.01 -3.74
CA VAL A 43 -7.87 3.57 -4.70
C VAL A 43 -7.16 4.01 -5.98
N TYR A 44 -7.92 4.05 -7.07
CA TYR A 44 -7.53 4.74 -8.29
C TYR A 44 -8.47 5.92 -8.53
N ARG A 45 -7.91 7.14 -8.61
CA ARG A 45 -8.70 8.38 -8.78
C ARG A 45 -8.63 8.95 -10.20
N GLY A 46 -8.07 8.19 -11.15
CA GLY A 46 -7.71 8.76 -12.45
C GLY A 46 -6.46 9.64 -12.41
N ASP A 47 -5.61 9.48 -11.38
CA ASP A 47 -4.36 10.25 -11.16
C ASP A 47 -3.28 10.04 -12.26
N GLY A 48 -3.60 9.32 -13.33
CA GLY A 48 -2.70 9.05 -14.45
C GLY A 48 -1.90 7.77 -14.27
N TYR A 49 -0.72 7.75 -14.89
CA TYR A 49 0.18 6.60 -14.95
C TYR A 49 1.61 7.08 -14.68
N PHE A 50 2.42 6.22 -14.08
CA PHE A 50 3.86 6.45 -13.89
C PHE A 50 4.67 5.24 -14.36
N THR A 51 5.97 5.46 -14.52
CA THR A 51 6.92 4.41 -14.90
C THR A 51 7.51 3.76 -13.66
N VAL A 52 7.46 2.43 -13.57
CA VAL A 52 8.06 1.67 -12.48
C VAL A 52 9.58 1.95 -12.43
N PRO A 53 10.13 2.37 -11.28
CA PRO A 53 11.54 2.70 -11.14
C PRO A 53 12.49 1.54 -11.45
N GLN A 54 13.71 1.88 -11.86
CA GLN A 54 14.77 0.90 -12.12
C GLN A 54 15.10 0.08 -10.87
N GLY A 55 15.35 -1.22 -11.06
CA GLY A 55 15.63 -2.15 -9.96
C GLY A 55 14.43 -2.46 -9.05
N THR A 56 13.21 -2.12 -9.46
CA THR A 56 11.99 -2.32 -8.68
C THR A 56 10.95 -3.10 -9.49
N THR A 57 10.23 -4.00 -8.82
CA THR A 57 9.10 -4.76 -9.37
C THR A 57 7.91 -4.59 -8.43
N ILE A 58 6.72 -4.39 -8.97
CA ILE A 58 5.48 -4.31 -8.17
C ILE A 58 4.50 -5.42 -8.59
N LYS A 59 3.98 -6.11 -7.57
CA LYS A 59 3.04 -7.24 -7.71
C LYS A 59 1.65 -6.85 -7.22
N PHE A 60 0.63 -7.09 -8.03
CA PHE A 60 -0.77 -6.83 -7.70
C PHE A 60 -1.59 -8.13 -7.55
N TYR A 61 -2.59 -8.09 -6.66
CA TYR A 61 -3.30 -9.30 -6.20
C TYR A 61 -4.83 -9.26 -6.32
N GLY A 62 -5.43 -8.14 -6.68
CA GLY A 62 -6.88 -8.02 -6.93
C GLY A 62 -7.11 -7.08 -8.11
N PRO A 63 -8.02 -7.33 -9.06
CA PRO A 63 -8.08 -6.65 -10.37
C PRO A 63 -8.14 -5.11 -10.31
N HIS A 64 -7.70 -4.43 -11.37
CA HIS A 64 -7.95 -2.99 -11.53
C HIS A 64 -9.46 -2.71 -11.43
N GLY A 65 -9.83 -1.60 -10.79
CA GLY A 65 -11.22 -1.23 -10.52
C GLY A 65 -11.92 -2.08 -9.46
N LYS A 66 -11.24 -3.03 -8.79
CA LYS A 66 -11.84 -3.93 -7.80
C LYS A 66 -11.18 -3.86 -6.43
N GLY A 67 -11.94 -4.25 -5.41
CA GLY A 67 -11.47 -4.35 -4.03
C GLY A 67 -10.63 -5.61 -3.77
N LEU A 68 -9.83 -5.57 -2.71
CA LEU A 68 -9.11 -6.70 -2.15
C LEU A 68 -9.66 -6.98 -0.75
N SER A 69 -10.15 -8.19 -0.48
CA SER A 69 -10.70 -8.51 0.84
C SER A 69 -9.59 -8.52 1.91
N GLN A 70 -9.94 -8.18 3.15
CA GLN A 70 -9.04 -8.23 4.32
C GLN A 70 -8.28 -9.56 4.42
N SER A 71 -8.97 -10.68 4.19
CA SER A 71 -8.38 -12.03 4.22
C SER A 71 -7.35 -12.26 3.10
N LYS A 72 -7.57 -11.67 1.91
CA LYS A 72 -6.63 -11.75 0.78
C LYS A 72 -5.43 -10.82 1.02
N GLY A 73 -5.65 -9.61 1.54
CA GLY A 73 -4.59 -8.68 1.93
C GLY A 73 -3.61 -9.32 2.90
N LEU A 74 -4.11 -9.89 4.00
CA LEU A 74 -3.27 -10.57 5.00
C LEU A 74 -2.51 -11.79 4.45
N LYS A 75 -3.02 -12.47 3.40
CA LYS A 75 -2.26 -13.55 2.73
C LYS A 75 -1.07 -12.98 1.95
N VAL A 76 -1.24 -11.84 1.28
CA VAL A 76 -0.15 -11.12 0.60
C VAL A 76 0.90 -10.66 1.62
N GLU A 77 0.46 -10.04 2.71
CA GLU A 77 1.32 -9.51 3.78
C GLU A 77 2.11 -10.61 4.50
N ARG A 78 1.55 -11.82 4.64
CA ARG A 78 2.28 -12.98 5.20
C ARG A 78 3.16 -13.70 4.19
N GLY A 79 2.93 -13.48 2.91
CA GLY A 79 3.57 -14.21 1.83
C GLY A 79 3.06 -15.63 1.66
N SER A 80 1.80 -15.88 2.06
CA SER A 80 1.18 -17.20 1.93
C SER A 80 0.39 -17.34 0.63
N TRP A 81 0.69 -18.41 -0.11
CA TRP A 81 -0.08 -19.07 -1.18
C TRP A 81 -1.10 -18.21 -1.94
N ARG A 82 -0.61 -17.12 -2.56
CA ARG A 82 -1.37 -16.37 -3.57
C ARG A 82 -0.40 -15.84 -4.61
N SER A 83 -0.55 -16.32 -5.84
CA SER A 83 0.17 -15.76 -6.98
C SER A 83 -0.34 -14.35 -7.29
N PRO A 84 0.54 -13.42 -7.67
CA PRO A 84 0.11 -12.15 -8.22
C PRO A 84 -0.68 -12.40 -9.51
N ILE A 85 -1.68 -11.55 -9.77
CA ILE A 85 -2.44 -11.60 -11.02
C ILE A 85 -1.81 -10.69 -12.09
N GLU A 86 -1.04 -9.70 -11.66
CA GLU A 86 -0.25 -8.82 -12.51
C GLU A 86 1.08 -8.52 -11.82
N VAL A 87 2.13 -8.45 -12.63
CA VAL A 87 3.50 -8.16 -12.20
C VAL A 87 4.06 -7.15 -13.19
N TYR A 88 4.58 -6.04 -12.68
CA TYR A 88 5.18 -4.99 -13.48
C TYR A 88 6.61 -4.74 -13.02
N GLY A 89 7.54 -4.75 -13.98
CA GLY A 89 8.96 -4.58 -13.76
C GLY A 89 9.46 -3.17 -14.12
N PRO A 90 10.77 -2.93 -14.02
CA PRO A 90 11.39 -1.66 -14.39
C PRO A 90 11.00 -1.19 -15.79
N GLY A 91 10.59 0.08 -15.92
CA GLY A 91 10.24 0.67 -17.21
C GLY A 91 8.76 0.51 -17.61
N ASP A 92 8.02 -0.40 -16.98
CA ASP A 92 6.59 -0.56 -17.25
C ASP A 92 5.80 0.68 -16.83
N ARG A 93 4.77 1.02 -17.60
CA ARG A 93 3.86 2.14 -17.31
C ARG A 93 2.58 1.63 -16.67
N ILE A 94 2.31 2.02 -15.42
CA ILE A 94 1.18 1.50 -14.63
C ILE A 94 0.33 2.63 -14.04
N PRO A 95 -0.95 2.38 -13.71
CA PRO A 95 -1.79 3.37 -13.03
C PRO A 95 -1.17 3.80 -11.70
N ASP A 96 -1.19 5.10 -11.42
CA ASP A 96 -0.68 5.65 -10.17
C ASP A 96 -1.74 5.55 -9.06
N TYR A 97 -1.79 4.38 -8.41
CA TYR A 97 -2.72 4.13 -7.31
C TYR A 97 -2.37 4.96 -6.07
N VAL A 98 -3.37 5.28 -5.25
CA VAL A 98 -3.17 5.93 -3.96
C VAL A 98 -3.33 4.93 -2.84
N LEU A 99 -2.34 4.86 -1.97
CA LEU A 99 -2.42 4.18 -0.68
C LEU A 99 -2.95 5.17 0.36
N LYS A 100 -3.95 4.77 1.13
CA LYS A 100 -4.49 5.54 2.26
C LYS A 100 -4.25 4.76 3.56
N THR A 101 -4.42 5.46 4.68
CA THR A 101 -4.32 4.92 6.03
C THR A 101 -5.04 3.58 6.19
N PRO A 102 -4.52 2.63 6.99
CA PRO A 102 -5.13 1.32 7.19
C PRO A 102 -6.32 1.36 8.18
N ASP A 103 -7.11 2.43 8.16
CA ASP A 103 -8.23 2.62 9.09
C ASP A 103 -9.18 1.43 9.05
N ARG A 104 -9.52 0.88 10.22
CA ARG A 104 -10.40 -0.28 10.38
C ARG A 104 -9.86 -1.60 9.80
N LEU A 105 -8.64 -1.64 9.26
CA LEU A 105 -7.99 -2.85 8.75
C LEU A 105 -7.14 -3.54 9.82
N LYS A 106 -6.98 -4.85 9.65
CA LYS A 106 -5.92 -5.62 10.30
C LYS A 106 -4.72 -5.66 9.37
N ILE A 107 -3.52 -5.38 9.87
CA ILE A 107 -2.28 -5.38 9.08
C ILE A 107 -1.21 -6.21 9.78
N MET A 108 -0.20 -6.64 9.02
CA MET A 108 1.01 -7.25 9.59
C MET A 108 2.03 -6.16 9.95
N SER A 109 2.74 -6.32 11.08
CA SER A 109 3.72 -5.34 11.57
C SER A 109 4.92 -5.12 10.65
N GLY A 110 5.20 -6.06 9.75
CA GLY A 110 6.26 -5.96 8.74
C GLY A 110 5.84 -5.29 7.44
N SER A 111 4.57 -4.88 7.30
CA SER A 111 4.10 -4.13 6.14
C SER A 111 4.53 -2.66 6.23
N GLN A 112 4.67 -1.98 5.10
CA GLN A 112 4.74 -0.53 5.02
C GLN A 112 3.34 0.05 4.85
N THR A 113 3.03 1.05 5.66
CA THR A 113 1.73 1.75 5.65
C THR A 113 1.97 3.25 5.45
N VAL A 114 0.91 4.04 5.45
CA VAL A 114 1.00 5.51 5.34
C VAL A 114 0.06 6.17 6.33
N SER A 115 0.44 7.32 6.87
CA SER A 115 -0.39 8.17 7.75
C SER A 115 -1.28 9.15 6.97
N ASP A 116 -0.92 9.43 5.71
CA ASP A 116 -1.67 10.28 4.80
C ASP A 116 -1.81 9.58 3.44
N SER A 117 -2.71 10.08 2.58
CA SER A 117 -2.86 9.52 1.23
C SER A 117 -1.59 9.74 0.41
N THR A 118 -0.96 8.66 -0.04
CA THR A 118 0.33 8.69 -0.76
C THR A 118 0.21 7.94 -2.09
N ARG A 119 0.74 8.52 -3.15
CA ARG A 119 0.75 7.91 -4.49
C ARG A 119 1.74 6.76 -4.57
N LEU A 120 1.45 5.77 -5.41
CA LEU A 120 2.34 4.64 -5.65
C LEU A 120 3.65 5.11 -6.30
N SER A 121 3.61 6.17 -7.11
CA SER A 121 4.80 6.84 -7.64
C SER A 121 5.72 7.41 -6.56
N ASP A 122 5.16 7.85 -5.42
CA ASP A 122 5.92 8.41 -4.30
C ASP A 122 6.43 7.31 -3.35
N LEU A 123 5.77 6.14 -3.36
CA LEU A 123 6.16 4.97 -2.58
C LEU A 123 7.26 4.16 -3.25
N LEU A 124 7.15 3.91 -4.57
CA LEU A 124 8.16 3.16 -5.30
C LEU A 124 9.40 4.02 -5.55
N LYS A 125 10.53 3.53 -5.06
CA LYS A 125 11.85 4.12 -5.25
C LYS A 125 12.71 3.17 -6.09
N PRO A 126 13.77 3.66 -6.77
CA PRO A 126 14.72 2.77 -7.42
C PRO A 126 15.33 1.75 -6.45
N GLY A 127 15.58 0.53 -6.92
CA GLY A 127 16.32 -0.50 -6.18
C GLY A 127 15.57 -1.13 -5.00
N MET A 128 14.25 -1.01 -4.92
CA MET A 128 13.46 -1.64 -3.84
C MET A 128 13.32 -3.17 -3.99
N GLY A 129 13.78 -3.73 -5.11
CA GLY A 129 13.57 -5.13 -5.43
C GLY A 129 12.08 -5.42 -5.66
N THR A 130 11.58 -6.55 -5.15
CA THR A 130 10.15 -6.89 -5.27
C THR A 130 9.33 -6.22 -4.17
N CYS A 131 8.29 -5.51 -4.61
CA CYS A 131 7.26 -4.92 -3.79
C CYS A 131 5.90 -5.60 -4.04
N HIS A 132 5.03 -5.55 -3.04
CA HIS A 132 3.68 -6.12 -3.08
C HIS A 132 2.63 -5.07 -2.73
N TRP A 133 1.59 -4.98 -3.54
CA TRP A 133 0.43 -4.14 -3.26
C TRP A 133 -0.67 -4.95 -2.54
N ALA A 134 -0.73 -4.83 -1.22
CA ALA A 134 -1.75 -5.46 -0.37
C ALA A 134 -2.90 -4.49 -0.07
N ALA A 135 -3.40 -3.83 -1.11
CA ALA A 135 -4.49 -2.87 -1.01
C ALA A 135 -5.46 -3.00 -2.20
N CYS A 136 -6.64 -2.39 -2.07
CA CYS A 136 -7.64 -2.31 -3.14
C CYS A 136 -7.08 -1.58 -4.38
N ARG A 137 -7.76 -1.74 -5.52
CA ARG A 137 -7.54 -0.98 -6.75
C ARG A 137 -8.85 -0.42 -7.31
N SER A 138 -9.85 -0.24 -6.45
CA SER A 138 -11.18 0.26 -6.82
C SER A 138 -11.12 1.73 -7.23
N TYR A 139 -12.02 2.13 -8.13
CA TYR A 139 -12.23 3.54 -8.44
C TYR A 139 -12.71 4.29 -7.19
N ASP A 140 -12.15 5.47 -6.95
CA ASP A 140 -12.66 6.39 -5.93
C ASP A 140 -13.98 6.98 -6.47
N MET A 141 -15.12 6.58 -5.91
CA MET A 141 -16.46 6.97 -6.41
C MET A 141 -17.04 8.20 -5.70
N GLY A 142 -16.21 9.09 -5.15
CA GLY A 142 -16.64 10.35 -4.53
C GLY A 142 -17.30 10.17 -3.17
#